data_AF-A0A661K9H8-F1
#
_entry.id   AF-A0A661K9H8-F1
#
_cell.length_a   1.000
_cell.length_b   1.000
_cell.length_c   1.000
_cell.angle_alpha   90.00
_cell.angle_beta   90.00
_cell.angle_gamma   90.00
#
_symmetry.space_group_name_H-M   'P 1'
#
loop_
_entity.id
_entity.type
_entity.pdbx_description
1 polymer ?
#
loop_
_entity_poly.entity_id
_entity_poly.type
_entity_poly.pdbx_seq_one_letter_code
_entity_poly.pdbx_strand_id
1 'polypeptide(L)'
;MMPSKSDWILLALRKTPLDRIRLMKTLFLVWYRSGQNIPQYFEFEPYLYGPCSLEVYSVLEDLSKLRLIVQAPHPVQQWANYYLTERGRAIAEDVAKNIEPKMRKLVEQVALEVSQLGFYELLRKVYSEAPEFAVNSLVREVIQR
;
A
#
# COMPACT_ATOMS: atom_id res chain seq x y z
N MET A 1 15.63 4.46 -13.67
CA MET A 1 14.24 4.55 -14.20
C MET A 1 13.37 5.16 -13.12
N MET A 2 12.47 6.09 -13.45
CA MET A 2 11.48 6.58 -12.46
C MET A 2 10.33 5.56 -12.36
N PRO A 3 10.03 5.02 -11.17
CA PRO A 3 8.93 4.07 -11.02
C PRO A 3 7.56 4.74 -11.23
N SER A 4 6.69 4.06 -11.97
CA SER A 4 5.28 4.41 -12.11
C SER A 4 4.48 4.07 -10.85
N LYS A 5 3.23 4.55 -10.75
CA LYS A 5 2.29 4.17 -9.67
C LYS A 5 2.07 2.66 -9.60
N SER A 6 1.97 2.00 -10.76
CA SER A 6 1.87 0.54 -10.88
C SER A 6 3.08 -0.16 -10.27
N ASP A 7 4.28 0.36 -10.52
CA ASP A 7 5.53 -0.23 -10.03
C ASP A 7 5.60 -0.27 -8.50
N TRP A 8 5.09 0.76 -7.82
CA TRP A 8 5.02 0.80 -6.36
C TRP A 8 4.09 -0.25 -5.77
N ILE A 9 2.93 -0.49 -6.40
CA ILE A 9 2.00 -1.56 -5.99
C ILE A 9 2.65 -2.92 -6.23
N LEU A 10 3.25 -3.13 -7.40
CA LEU A 10 3.92 -4.38 -7.73
C LEU A 10 5.07 -4.68 -6.76
N LEU A 11 5.87 -3.67 -6.40
CA LEU A 11 6.95 -3.80 -5.42
C LEU A 11 6.44 -4.20 -4.03
N ALA A 12 5.34 -3.60 -3.56
CA ALA A 12 4.74 -3.96 -2.27
C ALA A 12 4.24 -5.41 -2.28
N LEU A 13 3.48 -5.80 -3.32
CA LEU A 13 2.92 -7.15 -3.45
C LEU A 13 3.98 -8.23 -3.73
N ARG A 14 5.14 -7.85 -4.29
CA ARG A 14 6.30 -8.74 -4.45
C ARG A 14 6.80 -9.25 -3.11
N LYS A 15 6.70 -8.42 -2.07
CA LYS A 15 7.16 -8.78 -0.74
C LYS A 15 6.21 -9.71 -0.02
N THR A 16 4.90 -9.40 -0.06
CA THR A 16 3.87 -10.18 0.62
C THR A 16 2.50 -9.85 0.02
N PRO A 17 1.55 -10.81 -0.02
CA PRO A 17 0.17 -10.50 -0.38
C PRO A 17 -0.45 -9.53 0.63
N LEU A 18 -1.21 -8.55 0.13
CA LEU A 18 -1.86 -7.53 0.94
C LEU A 18 -3.30 -7.37 0.47
N ASP A 19 -4.24 -7.22 1.41
CA ASP A 19 -5.57 -6.71 1.09
C ASP A 19 -5.51 -5.23 0.72
N ARG A 20 -6.65 -4.70 0.27
CA ARG A 20 -6.78 -3.31 -0.17
C ARG A 20 -6.38 -2.29 0.90
N ILE A 21 -6.79 -2.51 2.16
CA ILE A 21 -6.53 -1.58 3.26
C ILE A 21 -5.05 -1.60 3.59
N ARG A 22 -4.48 -2.80 3.75
CA ARG A 22 -3.05 -2.97 4.04
C ARG A 22 -2.18 -2.39 2.93
N LEU A 23 -2.51 -2.63 1.67
CA LEU A 23 -1.78 -2.04 0.54
C LEU A 23 -1.86 -0.52 0.54
N MET A 24 -3.04 0.08 0.76
CA MET A 24 -3.20 1.54 0.90
C MET A 24 -2.28 2.10 2.00
N LYS A 25 -2.26 1.46 3.17
CA LYS A 25 -1.42 1.91 4.29
C LYS A 25 0.07 1.68 4.05
N THR A 26 0.43 0.60 3.35
CA THR A 26 1.82 0.37 2.93
C THR A 26 2.31 1.50 2.03
N LEU A 27 1.56 1.86 0.99
CA LEU A 27 1.94 2.94 0.07
C LEU A 27 2.03 4.29 0.79
N PHE A 28 1.05 4.59 1.66
CA PHE A 28 1.08 5.80 2.47
C PHE A 28 2.33 5.87 3.35
N LEU A 29 2.63 4.81 4.13
CA LEU A 29 3.76 4.81 5.05
C LEU A 29 5.11 4.87 4.31
N VAL A 30 5.21 4.27 3.12
CA VAL A 30 6.40 4.42 2.25
C VAL A 30 6.60 5.89 1.87
N TRP A 31 5.55 6.55 1.38
CA TRP A 31 5.61 7.97 1.04
C TRP A 31 5.95 8.84 2.26
N TYR A 32 5.23 8.65 3.36
CA TYR A 32 5.41 9.41 4.58
C TYR A 32 6.83 9.28 5.16
N ARG A 33 7.34 8.05 5.30
CA ARG A 33 8.68 7.78 5.84
C ARG A 33 9.83 8.15 4.89
N SER A 34 9.53 8.35 3.60
CA SER A 34 10.50 8.89 2.65
C SER A 34 10.65 10.42 2.75
N GLY A 35 9.94 11.05 3.69
CA GLY A 35 9.86 12.51 3.82
C GLY A 35 8.96 13.14 2.77
N GLN A 36 7.98 12.38 2.25
CA GLN A 36 6.98 12.84 1.28
C GLN A 36 7.57 13.26 -0.09
N ASN A 37 8.78 12.79 -0.41
CA ASN A 37 9.58 13.26 -1.55
C ASN A 37 9.68 12.25 -2.70
N ILE A 38 8.64 11.43 -2.91
CA ILE A 38 8.61 10.51 -4.06
C ILE A 38 7.92 11.22 -5.24
N PRO A 39 8.64 11.47 -6.35
CA PRO A 39 8.05 12.15 -7.50
C PRO A 39 6.97 11.28 -8.16
N GLN A 40 5.89 11.92 -8.62
CA GLN A 40 4.77 11.26 -9.34
C GLN A 40 4.13 10.11 -8.54
N TYR A 41 4.15 10.21 -7.22
CA TYR A 41 3.53 9.23 -6.32
C TYR A 41 2.02 9.44 -6.20
N PHE A 42 1.38 8.61 -5.37
CA PHE A 42 -0.04 8.71 -5.04
C PHE A 42 -0.32 9.96 -4.20
N GLU A 43 -1.45 10.61 -4.45
CA GLU A 43 -1.96 11.69 -3.61
C GLU A 43 -2.84 11.11 -2.50
N PHE A 44 -2.49 11.42 -1.24
CA PHE A 44 -3.22 10.93 -0.07
C PHE A 44 -3.97 12.05 0.63
N GLU A 45 -5.19 11.73 1.07
CA GLU A 45 -6.04 12.61 1.85
C GLU A 45 -6.57 11.91 3.12
N PRO A 46 -6.86 12.64 4.21
CA PRO A 46 -7.52 12.08 5.39
C PRO A 46 -8.93 11.57 5.07
N TYR A 47 -9.22 10.33 5.44
CA TYR A 47 -10.49 9.67 5.15
C TYR A 47 -11.01 8.87 6.36
N LEU A 48 -12.08 8.09 6.15
CA LEU A 48 -12.83 7.38 7.21
C LEU A 48 -12.00 6.38 8.03
N TYR A 49 -10.91 5.85 7.45
CA TYR A 49 -9.99 4.93 8.12
C TYR A 49 -8.55 5.43 8.01
N GLY A 50 -8.35 6.74 8.02
CA GLY A 50 -7.04 7.35 7.85
C GLY A 50 -6.71 7.70 6.40
N PRO A 51 -5.42 7.69 6.01
CA PRO A 51 -5.00 8.10 4.67
C PRO A 51 -5.60 7.22 3.58
N CYS A 52 -6.12 7.87 2.53
CA CYS A 52 -6.72 7.22 1.37
C CYS A 52 -6.26 7.92 0.09
N SER A 53 -6.18 7.17 -1.00
CA SER A 53 -5.91 7.69 -2.33
C SER A 53 -6.80 6.97 -3.33
N LEU A 54 -7.66 7.71 -4.04
CA LEU A 54 -8.53 7.12 -5.06
C LEU A 54 -7.73 6.54 -6.24
N GLU A 55 -6.55 7.09 -6.49
CA GLU A 55 -5.65 6.63 -7.55
C GLU A 55 -5.16 5.20 -7.32
N VAL A 56 -4.98 4.79 -6.06
CA VAL A 56 -4.62 3.39 -5.72
C VAL A 56 -5.72 2.43 -6.20
N TYR A 57 -6.99 2.81 -6.11
CA TYR A 57 -8.09 1.98 -6.61
C TYR A 57 -8.06 1.84 -8.12
N SER A 58 -7.89 2.96 -8.85
CA SER A 58 -7.79 2.95 -10.31
C SER A 58 -6.61 2.09 -10.78
N VAL A 59 -5.43 2.23 -10.16
CA VAL A 59 -4.25 1.45 -10.54
C VAL A 59 -4.43 -0.04 -10.24
N LEU A 60 -5.08 -0.40 -9.12
CA LEU A 60 -5.40 -1.81 -8.82
C LEU A 60 -6.35 -2.41 -9.85
N GLU A 61 -7.34 -1.64 -10.30
CA GLU A 61 -8.27 -2.07 -11.35
C GLU A 61 -7.52 -2.32 -12.66
N ASP A 62 -6.64 -1.41 -13.07
CA ASP A 62 -5.84 -1.54 -14.27
C ASP A 62 -4.87 -2.74 -14.21
N LEU A 63 -4.17 -2.92 -13.08
CA LEU A 63 -3.30 -4.09 -12.86
C LEU A 63 -4.09 -5.41 -12.92
N SER A 64 -5.33 -5.41 -12.44
CA SER A 64 -6.22 -6.58 -12.51
C SER A 64 -6.66 -6.86 -13.95
N LYS A 65 -7.07 -5.82 -14.69
CA LYS A 65 -7.44 -5.91 -16.13
C LYS A 65 -6.29 -6.43 -16.98
N LEU A 66 -5.07 -5.98 -16.68
CA LEU A 66 -3.83 -6.42 -17.33
C LEU A 66 -3.37 -7.82 -16.89
N ARG A 67 -4.08 -8.45 -15.96
CA ARG A 67 -3.75 -9.75 -15.34
C ARG A 67 -2.34 -9.78 -14.74
N LEU A 68 -1.92 -8.68 -14.15
CA LEU A 68 -0.66 -8.61 -13.40
C LEU A 68 -0.88 -9.02 -11.94
N ILE A 69 -2.06 -8.74 -11.41
CA ILE A 69 -2.48 -9.18 -10.08
C ILE A 69 -3.78 -9.98 -10.15
N VAL A 70 -4.02 -10.78 -9.12
CA VAL A 70 -5.28 -11.49 -8.89
C VAL A 70 -5.70 -11.34 -7.43
N GLN A 71 -7.01 -11.41 -7.19
CA GLN A 71 -7.55 -11.52 -5.83
C GLN A 71 -7.94 -12.97 -5.56
N ALA A 72 -7.58 -13.49 -4.39
CA ALA A 72 -8.13 -14.76 -3.94
C ALA A 72 -9.64 -14.61 -3.65
N PRO A 73 -10.46 -15.65 -3.86
CA PRO A 73 -11.85 -15.63 -3.44
C PRO A 73 -11.95 -15.32 -1.94
N HIS A 74 -12.76 -14.33 -1.57
CA HIS A 74 -13.02 -13.98 -0.19
C HIS A 74 -14.49 -13.60 -0.03
N PRO A 75 -15.19 -14.03 1.04
CA PRO A 75 -16.60 -13.69 1.27
C PRO A 75 -16.88 -12.17 1.23
N VAL A 76 -15.88 -11.37 1.62
CA VAL A 76 -15.89 -9.91 1.54
C VAL A 76 -14.74 -9.46 0.65
N GLN A 77 -15.01 -9.05 -0.60
CA GLN A 77 -13.95 -8.74 -1.58
C GLN A 77 -12.94 -7.69 -1.11
N GLN A 78 -13.34 -6.74 -0.26
CA GLN A 78 -12.43 -5.71 0.26
C GLN A 78 -11.32 -6.27 1.17
N TRP A 79 -11.51 -7.47 1.71
CA TRP A 79 -10.52 -8.19 2.53
C TRP A 79 -9.80 -9.28 1.75
N ALA A 80 -10.08 -9.43 0.45
CA ALA A 80 -9.32 -10.32 -0.41
C ALA A 80 -7.90 -9.79 -0.58
N ASN A 81 -6.92 -10.64 -0.30
CA ASN A 81 -5.54 -10.34 -0.60
C ASN A 81 -5.33 -10.30 -2.11
N TYR A 82 -4.56 -9.31 -2.55
CA TYR A 82 -3.99 -9.27 -3.89
C TYR A 82 -2.70 -10.09 -3.93
N TYR A 83 -2.54 -10.85 -5.00
CA TYR A 83 -1.36 -11.66 -5.29
C TYR A 83 -0.82 -11.27 -6.66
N LEU A 84 0.50 -11.28 -6.81
CA LEU A 84 1.12 -11.19 -8.14
C LEU A 84 0.84 -12.47 -8.92
N THR A 85 0.46 -12.32 -10.19
CA THR A 85 0.57 -13.41 -11.17
C THR A 85 2.04 -13.65 -11.51
N GLU A 86 2.33 -14.70 -12.27
CA GLU A 86 3.71 -14.94 -12.77
C GLU A 86 4.22 -13.75 -13.60
N ARG A 87 3.36 -13.20 -14.47
CA ARG A 87 3.70 -12.00 -15.26
C ARG A 87 3.92 -10.78 -14.37
N GLY A 88 3.07 -10.57 -13.37
CA GLY A 88 3.22 -9.48 -12.41
C GLY A 88 4.51 -9.60 -11.58
N ARG A 89 4.88 -10.83 -11.20
CA ARG A 89 6.13 -11.14 -10.49
C ARG A 89 7.35 -10.82 -11.33
N ALA A 90 7.38 -11.23 -12.60
CA ALA A 90 8.49 -10.91 -13.50
C ALA A 90 8.71 -9.39 -13.63
N ILE A 91 7.63 -8.62 -13.78
CA ILE A 91 7.70 -7.15 -13.84
C ILE A 91 8.17 -6.57 -12.50
N ALA A 92 7.62 -7.04 -11.38
CA ALA A 92 7.99 -6.55 -10.06
C ALA A 92 9.48 -6.81 -9.74
N GLU A 93 10.03 -7.95 -10.18
CA GLU A 93 11.46 -8.26 -10.05
C GLU A 93 12.33 -7.36 -10.93
N ASP A 94 11.90 -7.01 -12.15
CA ASP A 94 12.61 -6.04 -12.98
C ASP A 94 12.62 -4.64 -12.35
N VAL A 95 11.47 -4.17 -11.90
CA VAL A 95 11.34 -2.90 -11.16
C VAL A 95 12.26 -2.90 -9.93
N ALA A 96 12.29 -4.01 -9.16
CA ALA A 96 13.11 -4.14 -7.97
C ALA A 96 14.62 -4.06 -8.26
N LYS A 97 15.08 -4.44 -9.47
CA LYS A 97 16.47 -4.28 -9.89
C LYS A 97 16.82 -2.83 -10.24
N ASN A 98 15.83 -2.09 -10.73
CA ASN A 98 16.01 -0.77 -11.33
C ASN A 98 15.72 0.42 -10.39
N ILE A 99 15.14 0.17 -9.22
CA ILE A 99 14.87 1.17 -8.19
C ILE A 99 16.05 1.30 -7.20
N GLU A 100 16.20 2.49 -6.59
CA GLU A 100 17.22 2.73 -5.57
C GLU A 100 17.14 1.70 -4.42
N PRO A 101 18.26 1.06 -4.01
CA PRO A 101 18.26 0.02 -2.99
C PRO A 101 17.63 0.45 -1.65
N LYS A 102 17.81 1.72 -1.26
CA LYS A 102 17.22 2.28 -0.04
C LYS A 102 15.69 2.30 -0.12
N MET A 103 15.14 2.79 -1.24
CA MET A 103 13.70 2.82 -1.47
C MET A 103 13.10 1.42 -1.59
N ARG A 104 13.78 0.49 -2.29
CA ARG A 104 13.37 -0.92 -2.32
C ARG A 104 13.23 -1.50 -0.92
N LYS A 105 14.27 -1.32 -0.10
CA LYS A 105 14.30 -1.83 1.27
C LYS A 105 13.18 -1.22 2.12
N LEU A 106 12.91 0.08 1.98
CA LEU A 106 11.81 0.74 2.66
C LEU A 106 10.45 0.11 2.30
N VAL A 107 10.16 -0.07 1.00
CA VAL A 107 8.91 -0.70 0.55
C VAL A 107 8.76 -2.11 1.11
N GLU A 108 9.81 -2.93 1.04
CA GLU A 108 9.78 -4.30 1.57
C GLU A 108 9.57 -4.35 3.08
N GLN A 109 10.23 -3.47 3.83
CA GLN A 109 10.09 -3.41 5.28
C GLN A 109 8.67 -2.99 5.69
N VAL A 110 8.14 -1.94 5.07
CA VAL A 110 6.79 -1.45 5.35
C VAL A 110 5.73 -2.48 4.95
N ALA A 111 5.87 -3.13 3.79
CA ALA A 111 4.93 -4.15 3.34
C ALA A 111 4.89 -5.34 4.31
N LEU A 112 6.06 -5.82 4.76
CA LEU A 112 6.15 -6.91 5.73
C LEU A 112 5.56 -6.51 7.08
N GLU A 113 5.93 -5.33 7.59
CA GLU A 113 5.40 -4.78 8.85
C GLU A 113 3.87 -4.69 8.82
N VAL A 114 3.31 -4.03 7.81
CA VAL A 114 1.86 -3.84 7.68
C VAL A 114 1.10 -5.16 7.53
N SER A 115 1.68 -6.15 6.86
CA SER A 115 1.05 -7.47 6.68
C SER A 115 0.84 -8.23 8.00
N GLN A 116 1.64 -7.94 9.03
CA GLN A 116 1.62 -8.62 10.32
C GLN A 116 0.66 -7.97 11.32
N LEU A 117 0.22 -6.74 11.07
CA LEU A 117 -0.64 -6.00 11.99
C LEU A 117 -2.11 -6.38 11.82
N GLY A 118 -2.83 -6.49 12.94
CA GLY A 118 -4.29 -6.48 12.94
C GLY A 118 -4.84 -5.11 12.48
N PHE A 119 -6.11 -5.07 12.09
CA PHE A 119 -6.74 -3.85 11.56
C PHE A 119 -6.60 -2.64 12.51
N TYR A 120 -6.95 -2.79 13.79
CA TYR A 120 -6.85 -1.71 14.77
C TYR A 120 -5.40 -1.31 15.08
N GLU A 121 -4.46 -2.26 15.07
CA GLU A 121 -3.04 -1.99 15.30
C GLU A 121 -2.45 -1.19 14.14
N LEU A 122 -2.83 -1.55 12.90
CA LEU A 122 -2.45 -0.82 11.70
C LEU A 122 -2.96 0.63 11.76
N LEU A 123 -4.22 0.86 12.16
CA LEU A 123 -4.76 2.21 12.28
C LEU A 123 -4.05 3.01 13.38
N ARG A 124 -3.85 2.42 14.57
CA ARG A 124 -3.09 3.08 15.66
C ARG A 124 -1.72 3.52 15.20
N LYS A 125 -1.02 2.62 14.50
CA LYS A 125 0.30 2.90 13.96
C LYS A 125 0.28 4.09 13.00
N VAL A 126 -0.62 4.05 12.02
CA VAL A 126 -0.73 5.13 11.02
C VAL A 126 -1.05 6.46 11.69
N TYR A 127 -1.94 6.49 12.68
CA TYR A 127 -2.30 7.74 13.37
C TYR A 127 -1.20 8.23 14.31
N SER A 128 -0.39 7.33 14.87
CA SER A 128 0.78 7.71 15.67
C SER A 128 1.89 8.34 14.83
N GLU A 129 2.05 7.92 13.58
CA GLU A 129 3.05 8.47 12.66
C GLU A 129 2.56 9.74 11.95
N ALA A 130 1.27 9.78 11.58
CA ALA A 130 0.65 10.85 10.80
C ALA A 130 -0.74 11.23 11.37
N PRO A 131 -0.80 11.90 12.54
CA PRO A 131 -2.05 12.20 13.23
C PRO A 131 -3.00 13.08 12.43
N GLU A 132 -2.48 13.92 11.53
CA GLU A 132 -3.26 14.78 10.63
C GLU A 132 -4.17 13.96 9.68
N PHE A 133 -3.81 12.71 9.39
CA PHE A 133 -4.65 11.83 8.59
C PHE A 133 -5.77 11.13 9.37
N ALA A 134 -5.83 11.30 10.70
CA ALA A 134 -6.88 10.74 11.54
C ALA A 134 -8.12 11.65 11.68
N VAL A 135 -8.05 12.90 11.20
CA VAL A 135 -9.08 13.94 11.45
C VAL A 135 -10.49 13.54 11.03
N ASN A 136 -10.63 12.75 9.97
CA ASN A 136 -11.91 12.29 9.43
C ASN A 136 -12.26 10.85 9.85
N SER A 137 -11.47 10.24 10.74
CA SER A 137 -11.60 8.82 11.04
C SER A 137 -12.85 8.51 11.84
N LEU A 138 -13.58 7.47 11.42
CA LEU A 138 -14.74 6.94 12.14
C LEU A 138 -14.34 6.05 13.33
N VAL A 139 -13.07 5.66 13.45
CA VAL A 139 -12.60 4.70 14.45
C VAL A 139 -12.13 5.41 15.71
N ARG A 140 -13.09 5.83 16.53
CA ARG A 140 -12.86 6.61 17.77
C ARG A 140 -11.97 5.91 18.78
N GLU A 141 -12.04 4.58 18.86
CA GLU A 141 -11.23 3.73 19.77
C GLU A 141 -9.72 3.84 19.55
N VAL A 142 -9.32 4.27 18.35
CA VAL A 142 -7.91 4.46 17.96
C VAL A 142 -7.45 5.88 18.29
N ILE A 143 -8.36 6.86 18.33
CA ILE A 143 -8.08 8.28 18.53
C ILE A 143 -8.08 8.66 20.02
N GLN A 144 -8.79 7.92 20.88
CA GLN A 144 -9.02 8.25 22.29
C GLN A 144 -8.07 7.55 23.30
N ARG A 145 -6.79 7.38 23.00
CA ARG A 145 -5.80 6.93 24.00
C ARG A 145 -4.58 7.82 24.07
#